data_AF-A0A953Z2E0-F1
#
_entry.id   AF-A0A953Z2E0-F1
#
_cell.length_a   1.000
_cell.length_b   1.000
_cell.length_c   1.000
_cell.angle_alpha   90.00
_cell.angle_beta   90.00
_cell.angle_gamma   90.00
#
_symmetry.space_group_name_H-M   'P 1'
#
loop_
_entity.id
_entity.type
_entity.pdbx_description
1 polymer ?
#
loop_
_entity_poly.entity_id
_entity_poly.type
_entity_poly.pdbx_seq_one_letter_code
_entity_poly.pdbx_strand_id
1 'polypeptide(L)' 'MSRHRTLKVASFSSRGRNVLKRGERIEVLEREGRWKDGEEVLGLPKTKIPSSMK' A
#
# COMPACT_ATOMS: atom_id res chain seq x y z
N MET A 1 -8.67 28.37 -20.41
CA MET A 1 -9.27 27.02 -20.26
C MET A 1 -9.07 26.56 -18.82
N SER A 2 -10.14 26.36 -18.04
CA SER A 2 -10.03 25.91 -16.64
C SER A 2 -10.24 24.38 -16.56
N ARG A 3 -9.44 23.69 -15.75
CA ARG A 3 -9.56 22.25 -15.54
C ARG A 3 -10.78 21.96 -14.66
N HIS A 4 -11.66 21.08 -15.12
CA HIS A 4 -12.89 20.70 -14.40
C HIS A 4 -12.58 20.18 -12.99
N ARG A 5 -13.43 20.51 -11.99
CA ARG A 5 -13.17 20.21 -10.56
C ARG A 5 -12.96 18.73 -10.27
N THR A 6 -13.56 17.83 -11.05
CA THR A 6 -13.40 16.37 -10.91
C THR A 6 -12.04 15.86 -11.37
N LEU A 7 -11.35 16.62 -12.23
CA LEU A 7 -10.01 16.29 -12.66
C LEU A 7 -8.97 16.77 -11.64
N LYS A 8 -9.36 17.35 -10.50
CA LYS A 8 -8.37 17.67 -9.47
C LYS A 8 -7.76 16.36 -8.94
N VAL A 9 -6.44 16.28 -8.95
CA VAL A 9 -5.73 15.19 -8.26
C VAL A 9 -6.08 15.34 -6.78
N ALA A 10 -6.70 14.32 -6.20
CA ALA A 10 -7.02 14.33 -4.78
C ALA A 10 -5.73 14.51 -3.98
N SER A 11 -5.65 15.57 -3.16
CA SER A 11 -4.58 15.69 -2.18
C SER A 11 -4.70 14.50 -1.22
N PHE A 12 -3.65 13.68 -1.12
CA PHE A 12 -3.61 12.57 -0.17
C PHE A 12 -3.90 13.12 1.24
N SER A 13 -4.81 12.48 1.96
CA SER A 13 -5.15 12.86 3.33
C SER A 13 -3.88 12.83 4.19
N SER A 14 -3.74 13.81 5.09
CA SER A 14 -2.67 13.84 6.11
C SER A 14 -2.81 12.71 7.14
N ARG A 15 -3.96 12.03 7.19
CA ARG A 15 -4.09 10.75 7.90
C ARG A 15 -3.37 9.68 7.10
N GLY A 16 -2.34 9.10 7.70
CA GLY A 16 -1.55 8.02 7.10
C GLY A 16 -2.41 6.96 6.39
N ARG A 17 -1.90 6.43 5.29
CA ARG A 17 -2.59 5.40 4.49
C ARG A 17 -2.86 4.14 5.33
N ASN A 18 -3.92 3.39 5.03
CA ASN A 18 -4.29 2.20 5.82
C ASN A 18 -3.53 0.92 5.42
N VAL A 19 -3.00 0.87 4.20
CA VAL A 19 -2.40 -0.32 3.59
C VAL A 19 -1.07 0.07 2.95
N LEU A 20 -0.08 -0.80 3.09
CA LEU A 20 1.24 -0.63 2.49
C LEU A 20 1.18 -0.80 0.95
N LYS A 21 2.16 -0.21 0.26
CA LYS A 21 2.37 -0.42 -1.18
C LYS A 21 2.78 -1.88 -1.38
N ARG A 22 2.56 -2.38 -2.60
CA ARG A 22 2.83 -3.80 -2.92
C ARG A 22 4.24 -4.26 -2.53
N GLY A 23 5.28 -3.51 -2.88
CA GLY A 23 6.67 -3.87 -2.52
C GLY A 23 6.88 -4.00 -1.01
N GLU A 24 6.43 -3.00 -0.25
CA GLU A 24 6.49 -3.03 1.22
C GLU A 24 5.69 -4.21 1.81
N ARG A 25 4.59 -4.61 1.16
CA ARG A 25 3.82 -5.78 1.57
C ARG A 25 4.58 -7.07 1.34
N ILE A 26 5.28 -7.19 0.22
CA ILE A 26 6.13 -8.35 -0.08
C ILE A 26 7.21 -8.47 0.99
N GLU A 27 7.95 -7.40 1.28
CA GLU A 27 9.00 -7.39 2.31
C GLU A 27 8.47 -7.81 3.69
N VAL A 28 7.29 -7.33 4.08
CA VAL A 28 6.65 -7.73 5.35
C VAL A 28 6.23 -9.20 5.31
N LEU A 29 5.61 -9.66 4.23
CA LEU A 29 5.15 -11.05 4.12
C LEU A 29 6.30 -12.04 4.01
N GLU A 30 7.40 -11.66 3.38
CA GLU A 30 8.65 -12.43 3.31
C GLU A 30 9.27 -12.55 4.72
N ARG A 31 9.33 -11.46 5.48
CA ARG A 31 9.76 -11.49 6.89
C ARG A 31 8.87 -12.35 7.78
N GLU A 32 7.56 -12.38 7.51
CA GLU A 32 6.60 -13.25 8.20
C GLU A 32 6.62 -14.71 7.68
N GLY A 33 7.39 -15.01 6.63
CA GLY A 33 7.45 -16.33 6.00
C GLY A 33 6.17 -16.74 5.25
N ARG A 34 5.28 -15.78 4.99
CA ARG A 34 3.98 -15.98 4.32
C ARG A 34 4.03 -15.80 2.81
N TRP A 35 5.14 -15.30 2.31
CA TRP A 35 5.42 -15.12 0.89
C TRP A 35 6.85 -15.57 0.61
N LYS A 36 7.07 -16.22 -0.53
CA LYS A 36 8.37 -16.72 -0.96
C LYS A 36 8.73 -16.17 -2.33
N ASP A 37 10.02 -16.08 -2.59
CA ASP A 37 10.51 -15.66 -3.90
C ASP A 37 10.02 -16.62 -5.00
N GLY A 38 9.38 -16.07 -6.03
CA GLY A 38 8.69 -16.82 -7.08
C GLY A 38 7.19 -17.04 -6.88
N GLU A 39 6.60 -16.70 -5.72
CA GLU A 39 5.15 -16.66 -5.55
C GLU A 39 4.52 -15.44 -6.26
N GLU A 40 3.22 -15.53 -6.53
CA GLU A 40 2.51 -14.46 -7.22
C GLU A 40 2.56 -13.13 -6.44
N VAL A 41 2.88 -12.07 -7.17
CA VAL A 41 2.97 -10.69 -6.65
C VAL A 41 1.57 -10.03 -6.61
N LEU A 42 0.57 -10.70 -7.19
CA LEU A 42 -0.84 -10.28 -7.20
C LEU A 42 -1.60 -11.04 -6.10
N GLY A 43 -2.77 -10.52 -5.70
CA GLY A 43 -3.62 -11.22 -4.71
C GLY A 43 -3.08 -11.27 -3.28
N LEU A 44 -1.97 -10.59 -2.95
CA LEU A 44 -1.38 -10.61 -1.61
C LEU A 44 -2.42 -10.31 -0.50
N PRO A 45 -2.27 -10.89 0.72
CA PRO A 45 -3.14 -10.62 1.87
C PRO A 45 -2.95 -9.21 2.42
N LYS A 46 -4.04 -8.55 2.84
CA LYS A 46 -4.04 -7.13 3.24
C LYS A 46 -3.10 -6.87 4.42
N THR A 47 -1.96 -6.26 4.16
CA THR A 47 -0.97 -5.88 5.18
C THR A 47 -1.21 -4.44 5.63
N LYS A 48 -1.61 -4.28 6.90
CA LYS A 48 -1.82 -2.97 7.52
C LYS A 48 -0.49 -2.37 7.93
N ILE A 49 -0.46 -1.05 8.08
CA ILE A 49 0.71 -0.36 8.65
C ILE A 49 0.87 -0.83 10.11
N PRO A 50 2.08 -1.27 10.52
CA PRO A 50 2.35 -1.59 11.92
C PRO A 50 2.17 -0.35 12.80
N SER A 51 1.79 -0.51 14.07
CA SER A 51 1.52 0.64 14.94
C SER A 51 2.73 1.55 15.16
N SER A 52 3.94 1.07 14.89
CA SER A 52 5.19 1.83 14.96
C SER A 52 5.39 2.83 13.82
N MET A 53 4.64 2.72 12.72
CA MET A 53 4.67 3.63 11.56
C MET A 53 3.44 4.53 11.45
N LYS A 54 2.62 4.55 12.51
CA LYS A 54 1.36 5.28 12.57
C LYS A 54 1.56 6.66 13.18
#